data_AF-A0AA37HKD3-F1
#
_entry.id   AF-A0AA37HKD3-F1
#
_cell.length_a   1.000
_cell.length_b   1.000
_cell.length_c   1.000
_cell.angle_alpha   90.00
_cell.angle_beta   90.00
_cell.angle_gamma   90.00
#
_symmetry.space_group_name_H-M   'P 1'
#
loop_
_entity.id
_entity.type
_entity.pdbx_description
1 polymer ?
#
loop_
_entity_poly.entity_id
_entity_poly.type
_entity_poly.pdbx_seq_one_letter_code
_entity_poly.pdbx_strand_id
1 'polypeptide(L)'
;MRPEVNREVVNDRAKLMIHRLVARRLARDPGILDSAKMAVMRLEADYPERTFVSEWREILGQPPGTIRQLLTRRDEGMQRLRLSSPFLEGEGVSFVRDPNVRKRIWRLARKGAAAQRAAHAGRQGSSVPA
;
A
#
# COMPACT_ATOMS: atom_id res chain seq x y z
N MET A 1 -5.90 23.01 19.99
CA MET A 1 -5.09 22.57 18.83
C MET A 1 -5.30 21.07 18.64
N ARG A 2 -5.88 20.61 17.51
CA ARG A 2 -6.01 19.15 17.28
C ARG A 2 -4.60 18.60 16.99
N PRO A 3 -4.15 17.52 17.65
CA PRO A 3 -2.83 16.97 17.37
C PRO A 3 -2.76 16.57 15.90
N GLU A 4 -1.76 17.11 15.19
CA GLU A 4 -1.57 16.82 13.78
C GLU A 4 -1.24 15.32 13.62
N VAL A 5 -1.96 14.65 12.74
CA VAL A 5 -1.73 13.22 12.47
C VAL A 5 -0.43 13.12 11.65
N ASN A 6 0.53 12.29 12.10
CA ASN A 6 1.80 12.09 11.38
C ASN A 6 1.52 11.73 9.91
N ARG A 7 2.08 12.54 8.99
CA ARG A 7 1.90 12.42 7.55
C ARG A 7 2.40 11.09 6.99
N GLU A 8 3.46 10.52 7.55
CA GLU A 8 4.00 9.22 7.15
C GLU A 8 3.00 8.09 7.43
N VAL A 9 2.40 8.10 8.62
CA VAL A 9 1.34 7.15 8.99
C VAL A 9 0.13 7.26 8.06
N VAL A 10 -0.22 8.48 7.64
CA VAL A 10 -1.30 8.70 6.65
C VAL A 10 -0.89 8.14 5.28
N ASN A 11 0.34 8.39 4.85
CA ASN A 11 0.89 7.92 3.58
C ASN A 11 0.92 6.38 3.51
N ASP A 12 1.46 5.72 4.53
CA ASP A 12 1.50 4.26 4.63
C ASP A 12 0.11 3.65 4.56
N ARG A 13 -0.84 4.26 5.27
CA ARG A 13 -2.24 3.82 5.26
C ARG A 13 -2.89 4.04 3.89
N ALA A 14 -2.58 5.13 3.20
CA ALA A 14 -3.04 5.40 1.85
C ALA A 14 -2.49 4.36 0.86
N LYS A 15 -1.20 4.03 0.91
CA LYS A 15 -0.58 2.99 0.08
C LYS A 15 -1.21 1.60 0.34
N LEU A 16 -1.50 1.27 1.60
CA LEU A 16 -2.24 0.04 1.92
C LEU A 16 -3.67 0.05 1.33
N MET A 17 -4.37 1.18 1.36
CA MET A 17 -5.69 1.30 0.73
C MET A 17 -5.62 1.08 -0.79
N ILE A 18 -4.59 1.62 -1.45
CA ILE A 18 -4.32 1.39 -2.87
C ILE A 18 -4.11 -0.09 -3.15
N HIS A 19 -3.23 -0.76 -2.40
CA HIS A 19 -3.01 -2.20 -2.57
C HIS A 19 -4.29 -3.04 -2.39
N ARG A 20 -5.18 -2.66 -1.48
CA ARG A 20 -6.48 -3.31 -1.30
C ARG A 20 -7.45 -3.06 -2.45
N LEU A 21 -7.36 -1.91 -3.12
CA LEU A 21 -8.13 -1.64 -4.35
C LEU A 21 -7.59 -2.50 -5.49
N VAL A 22 -6.27 -2.50 -5.69
CA VAL A 22 -5.56 -3.31 -6.69
C VAL A 22 -5.85 -4.79 -6.50
N ALA A 23 -5.72 -5.34 -5.30
CA ALA A 23 -6.00 -6.75 -5.02
C ALA A 23 -7.46 -7.15 -5.30
N ARG A 24 -8.42 -6.23 -5.16
CA ARG A 24 -9.82 -6.48 -5.55
C ARG A 24 -10.01 -6.44 -7.06
N ARG A 25 -9.30 -5.54 -7.75
CA ARG A 25 -9.40 -5.36 -9.20
C ARG A 25 -8.67 -6.46 -9.98
N LEU A 26 -7.54 -6.95 -9.47
CA LEU A 26 -6.76 -8.07 -10.03
C LEU A 26 -7.61 -9.32 -10.29
N ALA A 27 -8.64 -9.56 -9.46
CA ALA A 27 -9.55 -10.69 -9.66
C ALA A 27 -10.41 -10.59 -10.93
N ARG A 28 -10.53 -9.40 -11.51
CA ARG A 28 -11.42 -9.09 -12.65
C ARG A 28 -10.66 -8.55 -13.86
N ASP A 29 -9.38 -8.27 -13.71
CA ASP A 29 -8.56 -7.60 -14.72
C ASP A 29 -7.11 -8.04 -14.58
N PRO A 30 -6.72 -9.09 -15.33
CA PRO A 30 -5.35 -9.58 -15.37
C PRO A 30 -4.35 -8.54 -15.89
N GLY A 31 -4.76 -7.56 -16.71
CA GLY A 31 -3.87 -6.56 -17.31
C GLY A 31 -3.20 -5.63 -16.30
N ILE A 32 -3.72 -5.57 -15.07
CA ILE A 32 -3.07 -4.91 -13.94
C ILE A 32 -1.76 -5.61 -13.56
N LEU A 33 -1.74 -6.93 -13.60
CA LEU A 33 -0.55 -7.70 -13.29
C LEU A 33 0.52 -7.49 -14.37
N ASP A 34 0.12 -7.46 -15.63
CA ASP A 34 1.05 -7.22 -16.74
C ASP A 34 1.64 -5.81 -16.67
N SER A 35 0.81 -4.80 -16.37
CA SER A 35 1.27 -3.43 -16.13
C SER A 35 2.30 -3.35 -14.99
N ALA A 36 2.05 -4.07 -13.89
CA ALA A 36 2.96 -4.10 -12.75
C ALA A 36 4.29 -4.82 -13.07
N LYS A 37 4.23 -5.91 -13.83
CA LYS A 37 5.44 -6.62 -14.32
C LYS A 37 6.29 -5.71 -15.19
N MET A 38 5.67 -4.98 -16.12
CA MET A 38 6.40 -3.98 -16.93
C MET A 38 7.00 -2.86 -16.08
N ALA A 39 6.31 -2.42 -15.02
CA ALA A 39 6.86 -1.42 -14.10
C ALA A 39 8.09 -1.96 -13.36
N VAL A 40 8.06 -3.21 -12.90
CA VAL A 40 9.25 -3.85 -12.28
C VAL A 40 10.39 -4.00 -13.28
N MET A 41 10.12 -4.37 -14.53
CA MET A 41 11.17 -4.42 -15.57
C MET A 41 11.86 -3.07 -15.79
N ARG A 42 11.10 -1.96 -15.74
CA ARG A 42 11.69 -0.61 -15.81
C ARG A 42 12.52 -0.30 -14.57
N LEU A 43 12.00 -0.58 -13.37
CA LEU A 43 12.75 -0.41 -12.13
C LEU A 43 14.04 -1.23 -12.09
N GLU A 44 14.03 -2.43 -12.68
CA GLU A 44 15.22 -3.26 -12.82
C GLU A 44 16.25 -2.67 -13.76
N ALA A 45 15.82 -2.05 -14.86
CA ALA A 45 16.73 -1.36 -15.77
C ALA A 45 17.40 -0.15 -15.10
N ASP A 46 16.63 0.60 -14.29
CA ASP A 46 17.13 1.81 -13.62
C ASP A 46 17.94 1.49 -12.35
N TYR A 47 17.64 0.38 -11.67
CA TYR A 47 18.16 0.03 -10.35
C TYR A 47 18.40 -1.48 -10.15
N PRO A 48 19.25 -2.12 -10.96
CA PRO A 48 19.40 -3.59 -11.00
C PRO A 48 19.89 -4.20 -9.67
N GLU A 49 20.63 -3.45 -8.86
CA GLU A 49 21.21 -3.90 -7.60
C GLU A 49 20.26 -3.79 -6.39
N ARG A 50 19.07 -3.20 -6.57
CA ARG A 50 18.17 -2.94 -5.44
C ARG A 50 17.36 -4.16 -5.08
N THR A 51 17.45 -4.56 -3.81
CA THR A 51 16.75 -5.73 -3.24
C THR A 51 15.23 -5.67 -3.42
N PHE A 52 14.61 -4.48 -3.36
CA PHE A 52 13.16 -4.38 -3.55
C PHE A 52 12.70 -4.77 -4.97
N VAL A 53 13.58 -4.68 -5.97
CA VAL A 53 13.26 -5.06 -7.36
C VAL A 53 13.11 -6.57 -7.47
N SER A 54 14.08 -7.34 -6.96
CA SER A 54 14.03 -8.80 -6.95
C SER A 54 12.88 -9.32 -6.08
N GLU A 55 12.63 -8.70 -4.94
CA GLU A 55 11.49 -9.03 -4.07
C GLU A 55 10.14 -8.80 -4.78
N TRP A 56 10.00 -7.68 -5.50
CA TRP A 56 8.79 -7.45 -6.29
C TRP A 56 8.66 -8.44 -7.45
N ARG A 57 9.75 -8.82 -8.12
CA ARG A 57 9.74 -9.86 -9.16
C ARG A 57 9.25 -11.19 -8.62
N GLU A 58 9.76 -11.62 -7.46
CA GLU A 58 9.34 -12.85 -6.80
C GLU A 58 7.84 -12.83 -6.48
N ILE A 59 7.34 -11.72 -5.92
CA ILE A 59 5.92 -11.55 -5.61
C ILE A 59 5.07 -11.61 -6.89
N LEU A 60 5.46 -10.88 -7.95
CA LEU A 60 4.69 -10.85 -9.21
C LEU A 60 4.77 -12.15 -10.02
N GLY A 61 5.69 -13.05 -9.67
CA GLY A 61 5.76 -14.42 -10.19
C GLY A 61 4.79 -15.40 -9.51
N GLN A 62 4.15 -15.01 -8.41
CA GLN A 62 3.22 -15.86 -7.67
C GLN A 62 1.86 -15.99 -8.38
N PRO A 63 1.05 -17.03 -8.04
CA PRO A 63 -0.33 -17.11 -8.50
C PRO A 63 -1.16 -15.87 -8.10
N PRO A 64 -2.12 -15.40 -8.91
CA PRO A 64 -2.89 -14.19 -8.63
C PRO A 64 -3.57 -14.18 -7.25
N GLY A 65 -4.04 -15.33 -6.76
CA GLY A 65 -4.59 -15.46 -5.41
C GLY A 65 -3.58 -15.09 -4.31
N THR A 66 -2.35 -15.61 -4.43
CA THR A 66 -1.23 -15.33 -3.53
C THR A 66 -0.82 -13.86 -3.60
N ILE A 67 -0.69 -13.28 -4.79
CA ILE A 67 -0.39 -11.85 -4.97
C ILE A 67 -1.40 -10.99 -4.23
N ARG A 68 -2.69 -11.28 -4.39
CA ARG A 68 -3.77 -10.53 -3.71
C ARG A 68 -3.65 -10.60 -2.19
N GLN A 69 -3.31 -11.76 -1.65
CA GLN A 69 -3.07 -11.91 -0.21
C GLN A 69 -1.88 -11.06 0.24
N LEU A 70 -0.72 -11.21 -0.42
CA LEU A 70 0.52 -10.48 -0.12
C LEU A 70 0.32 -8.96 -0.13
N LEU A 71 -0.34 -8.43 -1.18
CA LEU A 71 -0.61 -6.99 -1.29
C LEU A 71 -1.34 -6.40 -0.08
N THR A 72 -2.19 -7.20 0.57
CA THR A 72 -3.03 -6.76 1.70
C THR A 72 -2.45 -7.05 3.09
N ARG A 73 -1.35 -7.82 3.18
CA ARG A 73 -0.69 -8.19 4.45
C ARG A 73 -0.17 -6.98 5.22
N ARG A 74 -0.21 -7.04 6.54
CA ARG A 74 0.19 -5.95 7.45
C ARG A 74 1.43 -6.32 8.25
N ASP A 75 2.47 -6.77 7.55
CA ASP A 75 3.79 -7.01 8.12
C ASP A 75 4.79 -5.95 7.63
N GLU A 76 5.94 -5.92 8.30
CA GLU A 76 7.02 -4.97 8.06
C GLU A 76 7.60 -5.10 6.65
N GLY A 77 7.76 -6.33 6.15
CA GLY A 77 8.26 -6.60 4.79
C GLY A 77 7.38 -5.96 3.73
N MET A 78 6.07 -6.22 3.75
CA MET A 78 5.13 -5.59 2.83
C MET A 78 4.92 -4.10 3.10
N GLN A 79 5.12 -3.62 4.33
CA GLN A 79 5.11 -2.18 4.61
C GLN A 79 6.27 -1.47 3.92
N ARG A 80 7.49 -2.00 4.03
CA ARG A 80 8.67 -1.49 3.34
C ARG A 80 8.48 -1.52 1.82
N LEU A 81 8.06 -2.65 1.27
CA LEU A 81 7.88 -2.81 -0.18
C LEU A 81 6.86 -1.85 -0.79
N ARG A 82 5.84 -1.42 -0.03
CA ARG A 82 4.87 -0.41 -0.50
C ARG A 82 5.51 0.90 -0.91
N LEU A 83 6.66 1.26 -0.35
CA LEU A 83 7.36 2.51 -0.68
C LEU A 83 7.80 2.54 -2.14
N SER A 84 8.11 1.38 -2.71
CA SER A 84 8.54 1.18 -4.10
C SER A 84 7.51 0.38 -4.92
N SER A 85 6.22 0.51 -4.59
CA SER A 85 5.19 -0.34 -5.18
C SER A 85 5.04 -0.15 -6.70
N PRO A 86 5.10 -1.23 -7.50
CA PRO A 86 4.88 -1.17 -8.95
C PRO A 86 3.41 -0.92 -9.34
N PHE A 87 2.51 -0.86 -8.35
CA PHE A 87 1.08 -0.61 -8.55
C PHE A 87 0.67 0.86 -8.37
N LEU A 88 1.64 1.77 -8.31
CA LEU A 88 1.39 3.21 -8.28
C LEU A 88 1.43 3.84 -9.66
N GLU A 89 2.08 3.17 -10.61
CA GLU A 89 2.36 3.67 -11.95
C GLU A 89 2.02 2.59 -12.99
N GLY A 90 1.43 2.99 -14.11
CA GLY A 90 1.03 2.10 -15.19
C GLY A 90 -0.46 2.19 -15.54
N GLU A 91 -0.80 1.74 -16.76
CA GLU A 91 -2.14 1.89 -17.31
C GLU A 91 -3.21 1.10 -16.55
N GLY A 92 -2.90 -0.12 -16.11
CA GLY A 92 -3.83 -0.94 -15.31
C GLY A 92 -4.22 -0.32 -13.96
N VAL A 93 -3.42 0.62 -13.44
CA VAL A 93 -3.66 1.32 -12.16
C VAL A 93 -3.96 2.80 -12.35
N SER A 94 -4.35 3.22 -13.55
CA SER A 94 -4.70 4.61 -13.87
C SER A 94 -5.75 5.22 -12.93
N PHE A 95 -6.68 4.41 -12.42
CA PHE A 95 -7.68 4.83 -11.41
C PHE A 95 -7.06 5.34 -10.10
N VAL A 96 -5.83 4.92 -9.76
CA VAL A 96 -5.08 5.41 -8.59
C VAL A 96 -4.50 6.81 -8.84
N ARG A 97 -4.33 7.18 -10.12
CA ARG A 97 -3.82 8.49 -10.54
C ARG A 97 -4.92 9.56 -10.59
N ASP A 98 -6.20 9.17 -10.62
CA ASP A 98 -7.33 10.10 -10.56
C ASP A 98 -7.24 10.99 -9.29
N PRO A 99 -7.16 12.32 -9.43
CA PRO A 99 -7.09 13.26 -8.31
C PRO A 99 -8.23 13.11 -7.30
N ASN A 100 -9.45 12.79 -7.74
CA ASN A 100 -10.60 12.60 -6.87
C ASN A 100 -10.47 11.32 -6.04
N VAL A 101 -10.00 10.24 -6.66
CA VAL A 101 -9.68 8.99 -5.97
C VAL A 101 -8.57 9.23 -4.94
N ARG A 102 -7.48 9.93 -5.32
CA ARG A 102 -6.38 10.27 -4.41
C ARG A 102 -6.84 11.10 -3.22
N LYS A 103 -7.63 12.16 -3.44
CA LYS A 103 -8.23 12.98 -2.38
C LYS A 103 -9.10 12.13 -1.44
N ARG A 104 -9.91 11.22 -1.98
CA ARG A 104 -10.76 10.32 -1.19
C ARG A 104 -9.93 9.34 -0.35
N ILE A 105 -8.92 8.72 -0.94
CA ILE A 105 -7.99 7.81 -0.24
C ILE A 105 -7.29 8.55 0.89
N TRP A 106 -6.74 9.74 0.63
CA TRP A 106 -6.05 10.54 1.64
C TRP A 106 -6.96 10.89 2.83
N ARG A 107 -8.19 11.35 2.55
CA ARG A 107 -9.18 11.66 3.59
C ARG A 107 -9.50 10.44 4.46
N LEU A 108 -9.70 9.28 3.84
CA LEU A 108 -9.99 8.03 4.55
C LEU A 108 -8.78 7.54 5.35
N ALA A 109 -7.58 7.65 4.79
CA ALA A 109 -6.34 7.31 5.46
C ALA A 109 -6.13 8.18 6.70
N ARG A 110 -6.31 9.51 6.59
CA ARG A 110 -6.21 10.45 7.72
C ARG A 110 -7.22 10.14 8.81
N LYS A 111 -8.48 9.88 8.44
CA LYS A 111 -9.54 9.50 9.40
C LYS A 111 -9.16 8.20 10.13
N GLY A 112 -8.68 7.20 9.40
CA GLY A 112 -8.28 5.91 9.97
C GLY A 112 -7.06 6.00 10.89
N ALA A 113 -6.07 6.84 10.56
CA ALA A 113 -4.90 7.07 11.39
C ALA A 113 -5.25 7.80 12.69
N ALA A 114 -6.12 8.82 12.62
CA ALA A 114 -6.64 9.50 13.80
C ALA A 114 -7.39 8.54 14.75
N ALA A 115 -8.25 7.68 14.21
CA ALA A 115 -9.00 6.70 14.99
C ALA A 115 -8.08 5.67 15.66
N GLN A 116 -7.03 5.20 14.98
CA GLN A 116 -6.05 4.27 15.54
C GLN A 116 -5.27 4.90 16.70
N ARG A 117 -4.86 6.16 16.55
CA ARG A 117 -4.18 6.92 17.62
C ARG A 117 -5.08 7.07 18.85
N ALA A 118 -6.34 7.45 18.65
CA ALA A 118 -7.31 7.59 19.75
C ALA A 118 -7.52 6.26 20.49
N ALA A 119 -7.66 5.15 19.76
CA ALA A 119 -7.79 3.82 20.35
C ALA A 119 -6.55 3.37 21.13
N HIS A 120 -5.35 3.77 20.69
CA HIS A 120 -4.11 3.46 21.42
C HIS A 120 -3.98 4.27 22.71
N ALA A 121 -4.33 5.56 22.69
CA ALA A 121 -4.35 6.41 23.88
C ALA A 121 -5.35 5.92 24.94
N GLY A 122 -6.55 5.50 24.52
CA GLY A 122 -7.55 4.93 25.44
C GLY A 122 -7.12 3.61 26.10
N ARG A 123 -6.30 2.80 25.42
CA ARG A 123 -5.74 1.56 25.99
C ARG A 123 -4.61 1.83 26.98
N GLN A 124 -3.75 2.81 26.72
CA GLN A 124 -2.66 3.15 27.65
C GLN A 124 -3.16 3.85 28.92
N GLY A 125 -4.27 4.61 28.84
CA GLY A 125 -4.88 5.28 29.99
C GLY A 125 -5.72 4.38 30.92
N SER A 126 -5.96 3.11 30.54
CA SER A 126 -6.69 2.14 31.39
C SER A 126 -5.79 1.24 32.23
N SER A 127 -4.46 1.42 32.15
CA SER A 127 -3.51 0.74 33.05
C SER A 127 -3.37 1.53 34.36
N VAL A 128 -4.37 1.42 35.24
CA VAL A 128 -4.23 1.80 36.65
C VAL A 128 -3.85 0.54 37.42
N PRO A 129 -2.68 0.47 38.08
CA PRO A 129 -2.38 -0.64 38.98
C PRO A 129 -3.25 -0.52 40.24
N ALA A 130 -3.76 -1.68 40.70
CA ALA A 130 -4.41 -1.85 41.99
C ALA A 130 -3.39 -1.76 43.14
#